data_AF-A0A7S0DNI1-F1
#
_entry.id   AF-A0A7S0DNI1-F1
#
_cell.length_a   1.000
_cell.length_b   1.000
_cell.length_c   1.000
_cell.angle_alpha   90.00
_cell.angle_beta   90.00
_cell.angle_gamma   90.00
#
_symmetry.space_group_name_H-M   'P 1'
#
loop_
_entity.id
_entity.type
_entity.pdbx_description
1 polymer ?
#
loop_
_entity_poly.entity_id
_entity_poly.type
_entity_poly.pdbx_seq_one_letter_code
_entity_poly.pdbx_strand_id
1 'polypeptide(L)'
;GEAEMEKHGELEACLTQLRKPSDEDKLVGLLIVSKHLNKAKKESLVDSLQHIYNAVGRKFLMRLIHTGDKKDGIGSYASIGINIVSTLAINPDILPNFLPALSRLMSFLHSQSGEEKRE
;
A
#
# COMPACT_ATOMS: atom_id res chain seq x y z
N GLY A 1 -15.86 -5.72 -21.84
CA GLY A 1 -17.22 -5.93 -21.28
C GLY A 1 -17.46 -4.97 -20.13
N GLU A 2 -18.71 -4.71 -19.75
CA GLU A 2 -19.10 -3.69 -18.74
C GLU A 2 -18.36 -3.86 -17.40
N ALA A 3 -18.09 -5.09 -16.96
CA ALA A 3 -17.32 -5.41 -15.74
C ALA A 3 -15.81 -5.09 -15.83
N GLU A 4 -15.24 -4.98 -17.03
CA GLU A 4 -13.85 -4.55 -17.22
C GLU A 4 -13.75 -3.03 -17.24
N MET A 5 -14.75 -2.34 -17.80
CA MET A 5 -14.87 -0.88 -17.75
C MET A 5 -15.07 -0.36 -16.32
N GLU A 6 -15.88 -1.04 -15.51
CA GLU A 6 -16.08 -0.69 -14.09
C GLU A 6 -14.78 -0.82 -13.28
N LYS A 7 -14.01 -1.91 -13.50
CA LYS A 7 -12.69 -2.10 -12.86
C LYS A 7 -11.66 -1.06 -13.30
N HIS A 8 -11.64 -0.71 -14.59
CA HIS A 8 -10.76 0.34 -15.11
C HIS A 8 -11.13 1.72 -14.52
N GLY A 9 -12.42 2.00 -14.37
CA GLY A 9 -12.93 3.21 -13.74
C GLY A 9 -12.58 3.30 -12.25
N GLU A 10 -12.64 2.18 -11.51
CA GLU A 10 -12.23 2.13 -10.10
C GLU A 10 -10.73 2.43 -9.92
N LEU A 11 -9.86 1.83 -10.75
CA LEU A 11 -8.42 2.08 -10.66
C LEU A 11 -8.08 3.53 -11.04
N GLU A 12 -8.66 4.06 -12.12
CA GLU A 12 -8.43 5.46 -12.52
C GLU A 12 -8.93 6.47 -11.48
N ALA A 13 -10.06 6.19 -10.81
CA ALA A 13 -10.54 6.99 -9.69
C ALA A 13 -9.54 6.96 -8.53
N CYS A 14 -8.95 5.79 -8.22
CA CYS A 14 -7.88 5.69 -7.22
C CYS A 14 -6.65 6.50 -7.61
N LEU A 15 -6.15 6.33 -8.83
CA LEU A 15 -4.96 7.03 -9.32
C LEU A 15 -5.16 8.54 -9.30
N THR A 16 -6.37 9.02 -9.59
CA THR A 16 -6.74 10.44 -9.50
C THR A 16 -6.58 10.97 -8.08
N GLN A 17 -7.05 10.24 -7.06
CA GLN A 17 -6.85 10.64 -5.65
C GLN A 17 -5.37 10.60 -5.25
N LEU A 18 -4.65 9.56 -5.65
CA LEU A 18 -3.25 9.36 -5.27
C LEU A 18 -2.29 10.40 -5.86
N ARG A 19 -2.64 10.98 -7.02
CA ARG A 19 -1.88 12.06 -7.66
C ARG A 19 -2.10 13.43 -7.02
N LYS A 20 -3.11 13.59 -6.16
CA LYS A 20 -3.36 14.86 -5.47
C LYS A 20 -2.23 15.20 -4.48
N PRO A 21 -1.99 16.49 -4.18
CA PRO A 21 -0.89 16.90 -3.31
C PRO A 21 -1.13 16.63 -1.82
N SER A 22 -2.39 16.53 -1.38
CA SER A 22 -2.73 16.32 0.03
C SER A 22 -2.42 14.89 0.48
N ASP A 23 -1.77 14.78 1.64
CA ASP A 23 -1.51 13.48 2.27
C ASP A 23 -2.83 12.77 2.68
N GLU A 24 -3.89 13.52 2.97
CA GLU A 24 -5.23 12.99 3.27
C GLU A 24 -5.90 12.38 2.03
N ASP A 25 -5.86 13.07 0.89
CA ASP A 25 -6.37 12.55 -0.38
C ASP A 25 -5.62 11.26 -0.78
N LYS A 26 -4.29 11.24 -0.56
CA LYS A 26 -3.47 10.05 -0.81
C LYS A 26 -3.86 8.90 0.11
N LEU A 27 -4.11 9.15 1.39
CA LEU A 27 -4.58 8.11 2.32
C LEU A 27 -5.93 7.54 1.89
N VAL A 28 -6.89 8.39 1.50
CA VAL A 28 -8.17 7.95 0.96
C VAL A 28 -7.96 7.08 -0.28
N GLY A 29 -7.11 7.51 -1.22
CA GLY A 29 -6.77 6.73 -2.40
C GLY A 29 -6.16 5.37 -2.06
N LEU A 30 -5.27 5.28 -1.05
CA LEU A 30 -4.66 4.03 -0.61
C LEU A 30 -5.69 3.05 0.00
N LEU A 31 -6.66 3.56 0.76
CA LEU A 31 -7.74 2.73 1.31
C LEU A 31 -8.66 2.15 0.21
N ILE A 32 -8.86 2.88 -0.88
CA ILE A 32 -9.65 2.39 -2.02
C ILE A 32 -8.82 1.37 -2.83
N VAL A 33 -7.52 1.61 -2.99
CA VAL A 33 -6.59 0.68 -3.64
C VAL A 33 -6.60 -0.70 -2.97
N SER A 34 -6.55 -0.78 -1.63
CA SER A 34 -6.56 -2.08 -0.95
C SER A 34 -7.82 -2.90 -1.26
N LYS A 35 -8.97 -2.22 -1.39
CA LYS A 35 -10.24 -2.84 -1.81
C LYS A 35 -10.19 -3.32 -3.27
N HIS A 36 -9.55 -2.55 -4.16
CA HIS A 36 -9.42 -2.89 -5.57
C HIS A 36 -8.47 -4.09 -5.78
N LEU A 37 -7.31 -4.09 -5.12
CA LEU A 37 -6.30 -5.14 -5.24
C LEU A 37 -6.82 -6.51 -4.77
N ASN A 38 -7.69 -6.55 -3.75
CA ASN A 38 -8.36 -7.77 -3.29
C ASN A 38 -9.30 -8.39 -4.35
N LYS A 39 -9.74 -7.62 -5.35
CA LYS A 39 -10.64 -8.05 -6.42
C LYS A 39 -9.95 -8.26 -7.77
N ALA A 40 -8.67 -7.89 -7.88
CA ALA A 40 -7.91 -7.95 -9.12
C ALA A 40 -7.53 -9.40 -9.47
N LYS A 41 -7.54 -9.73 -10.77
CA LYS A 41 -7.00 -11.02 -11.24
C LYS A 41 -5.47 -10.97 -11.17
N LYS A 42 -4.82 -12.10 -10.87
CA LYS A 42 -3.35 -12.18 -10.69
C LYS A 42 -2.56 -11.63 -11.88
N GLU A 43 -3.04 -11.85 -13.10
CA GLU A 43 -2.36 -11.44 -14.34
C GLU A 43 -2.31 -9.92 -14.54
N SER A 44 -3.31 -9.16 -14.06
CA SER A 44 -3.35 -7.69 -14.16
C SER A 44 -2.82 -6.98 -12.92
N LEU A 45 -2.38 -7.74 -11.91
CA LEU A 45 -2.02 -7.22 -10.60
C LEU A 45 -0.69 -6.45 -10.67
N VAL A 46 0.31 -6.98 -11.35
CA VAL A 46 1.67 -6.39 -11.42
C VAL A 46 1.65 -5.01 -12.06
N ASP A 47 0.98 -4.86 -13.21
CA ASP A 47 0.84 -3.57 -13.91
C ASP A 47 0.06 -2.54 -13.07
N SER A 48 -0.99 -2.98 -12.40
CA SER A 48 -1.78 -2.13 -11.51
C SER A 48 -0.94 -1.62 -10.34
N LEU A 49 -0.14 -2.50 -9.71
CA LEU A 49 0.78 -2.12 -8.63
C LEU A 49 1.81 -1.09 -9.09
N GLN A 50 2.33 -1.22 -10.32
CA GLN A 50 3.26 -0.25 -10.89
C GLN A 50 2.62 1.13 -11.06
N HIS A 51 1.39 1.20 -11.60
CA HIS A 51 0.66 2.46 -11.74
C HIS A 51 0.36 3.12 -10.39
N ILE A 52 -0.07 2.32 -9.40
CA ILE A 52 -0.33 2.80 -8.03
C ILE A 52 0.94 3.36 -7.41
N TYR A 53 2.07 2.64 -7.48
CA TYR A 53 3.35 3.09 -6.95
C TYR A 53 3.78 4.42 -7.56
N ASN A 54 3.68 4.55 -8.89
CA ASN A 54 4.03 5.77 -9.61
C ASN A 54 3.13 6.96 -9.21
N ALA A 55 1.83 6.72 -8.97
CA ALA A 55 0.90 7.76 -8.57
C ALA A 55 1.13 8.28 -7.14
N VAL A 56 1.33 7.36 -6.18
CA VAL A 56 1.55 7.72 -4.77
C VAL A 56 2.92 8.38 -4.56
N GLY A 57 3.94 7.76 -5.16
CA GLY A 57 5.33 8.11 -5.03
C GLY A 57 6.01 7.53 -3.78
N ARG A 58 7.25 7.06 -3.97
CA ARG A 58 8.11 6.50 -2.93
C ARG A 58 8.23 7.37 -1.68
N LYS A 59 8.41 8.69 -1.84
CA LYS A 59 8.65 9.61 -0.73
C LYS A 59 7.47 9.63 0.25
N PHE A 60 6.24 9.60 -0.27
CA PHE A 60 5.05 9.56 0.58
C PHE A 60 4.95 8.24 1.34
N LEU A 61 5.11 7.10 0.64
CA LEU A 61 5.07 5.77 1.25
C LEU A 61 6.12 5.62 2.36
N MET A 62 7.35 6.09 2.11
CA MET A 62 8.40 6.09 3.12
C MET A 62 8.04 6.96 4.32
N ARG A 63 7.54 8.19 4.11
CA ARG A 63 7.08 9.02 5.25
C ARG A 63 5.98 8.32 6.04
N LEU A 64 5.02 7.70 5.37
CA LEU A 64 3.90 7.02 6.00
C LEU A 64 4.36 5.86 6.89
N ILE A 65 5.26 5.01 6.41
CA ILE A 65 5.85 3.91 7.20
C ILE A 65 6.57 4.41 8.47
N HIS A 66 7.21 5.58 8.38
CA HIS A 66 7.93 6.20 9.50
C HIS A 66 7.04 7.11 10.37
N THR A 67 5.77 7.28 10.02
CA THR A 67 4.85 8.16 10.75
C THR A 67 4.38 7.48 12.04
N GLY A 68 4.56 8.15 13.18
CA GLY A 68 4.05 7.66 14.45
C GLY A 68 4.93 6.58 15.09
N ASP A 69 6.26 6.70 15.00
CA ASP A 69 7.17 6.09 15.97
C ASP A 69 6.82 6.61 17.37
N LYS A 70 5.93 5.90 18.04
CA LYS A 70 5.72 6.03 19.48
C LYS A 70 6.45 4.88 20.15
N LYS A 71 6.94 5.14 21.36
CA LYS A 71 7.75 4.21 22.16
C LYS A 71 7.12 2.83 22.37
N ASP A 72 5.83 2.64 22.05
CA ASP A 72 5.03 1.46 22.36
C ASP A 72 4.47 0.73 21.12
N GLY A 73 4.96 1.00 19.91
CA GLY A 73 4.60 0.21 18.73
C GLY A 73 4.31 1.01 17.46
N ILE A 74 3.71 0.35 16.48
CA ILE A 74 3.46 0.90 15.14
C ILE A 74 2.12 1.62 15.14
N GLY A 75 2.14 2.94 14.98
CA GLY A 75 0.91 3.74 14.87
C GLY A 75 0.04 3.34 13.68
N SER A 76 -1.28 3.59 13.76
CA SER A 76 -2.26 3.18 12.75
C SER A 76 -1.91 3.62 11.32
N TYR A 77 -1.33 4.81 11.16
CA TYR A 77 -0.86 5.30 9.85
C TYR A 77 0.35 4.53 9.30
N ALA A 78 1.31 4.18 10.16
CA ALA A 78 2.44 3.33 9.76
C ALA A 78 1.98 1.91 9.41
N SER A 79 0.99 1.36 10.13
CA SER A 79 0.41 0.05 9.79
C SER A 79 -0.24 0.06 8.39
N ILE A 80 -0.99 1.11 8.04
CA ILE A 80 -1.52 1.28 6.67
C ILE A 80 -0.39 1.34 5.65
N GLY A 81 0.64 2.15 5.91
CA GLY A 81 1.80 2.27 5.03
C GLY A 81 2.53 0.94 4.80
N ILE A 82 2.69 0.15 5.86
CA ILE A 82 3.37 -1.15 5.83
C ILE A 82 2.53 -2.18 5.06
N ASN A 83 1.21 -2.21 5.25
CA ASN A 83 0.32 -3.10 4.51
C ASN A 83 0.35 -2.79 3.01
N ILE A 84 0.23 -1.51 2.64
CA ILE A 84 0.32 -1.06 1.24
C ILE A 84 1.68 -1.45 0.64
N VAL A 85 2.78 -1.18 1.34
CA VAL A 85 4.13 -1.48 0.83
C VAL A 85 4.36 -2.99 0.72
N SER A 86 3.85 -3.79 1.65
CA SER A 86 3.88 -5.25 1.55
C SER A 86 3.15 -5.74 0.30
N THR A 87 2.01 -5.14 -0.04
CA THR A 87 1.29 -5.47 -1.28
C THR A 87 2.05 -5.02 -2.53
N LEU A 88 2.61 -3.81 -2.53
CA LEU A 88 3.41 -3.30 -3.67
C LEU A 88 4.69 -4.11 -3.89
N ALA A 89 5.30 -4.61 -2.81
CA ALA A 89 6.52 -5.41 -2.83
C ALA A 89 6.36 -6.80 -3.47
N ILE A 90 5.13 -7.24 -3.76
CA ILE A 90 4.86 -8.43 -4.59
C ILE A 90 5.40 -8.21 -6.02
N ASN A 91 5.42 -6.96 -6.50
CA ASN A 91 6.06 -6.62 -7.77
C ASN A 91 7.59 -6.54 -7.57
N PRO A 92 8.38 -7.41 -8.23
CA PRO A 92 9.84 -7.45 -8.08
C PRO A 92 10.54 -6.18 -8.55
N ASP A 93 9.95 -5.41 -9.46
CA ASP A 93 10.52 -4.15 -9.95
C ASP A 93 10.35 -3.00 -8.94
N ILE A 94 9.34 -3.11 -8.07
CA ILE A 94 9.08 -2.12 -7.03
C ILE A 94 9.88 -2.43 -5.76
N LEU A 95 10.01 -3.72 -5.38
CA LEU A 95 10.64 -4.19 -4.15
C LEU A 95 11.98 -3.49 -3.79
N PRO A 96 12.94 -3.29 -4.72
CA PRO A 96 14.21 -2.62 -4.41
C PRO A 96 14.07 -1.22 -3.81
N ASN A 97 12.99 -0.51 -4.13
CA ASN A 97 12.73 0.85 -3.63
C ASN A 97 12.46 0.91 -2.12
N PHE A 98 12.09 -0.22 -1.53
CA PHE A 98 11.71 -0.38 -0.13
C PHE A 98 12.75 -1.12 0.72
N LEU A 99 13.89 -1.53 0.14
CA LEU A 99 15.00 -2.13 0.90
C LEU A 99 15.41 -1.30 2.13
N PRO A 100 15.44 0.05 2.10
CA PRO A 100 15.76 0.85 3.28
C PRO A 100 14.72 0.74 4.42
N ALA A 101 13.49 0.29 4.14
CA ALA A 101 12.43 0.06 5.11
C ALA A 101 12.22 -1.42 5.44
N LEU A 102 13.02 -2.34 4.86
CA LEU A 102 12.79 -3.79 4.95
C LEU A 102 12.83 -4.30 6.39
N SER A 103 13.75 -3.80 7.22
CA SER A 103 13.84 -4.17 8.63
C SER A 103 12.54 -3.86 9.38
N ARG A 104 11.93 -2.70 9.10
CA ARG A 104 10.69 -2.25 9.72
C ARG A 104 9.47 -3.03 9.22
N LEU A 105 9.44 -3.35 7.92
CA LEU A 105 8.45 -4.26 7.33
C LEU A 105 8.49 -5.63 8.03
N MET A 106 9.69 -6.21 8.19
CA MET A 106 9.87 -7.50 8.86
C MET A 106 9.47 -7.44 10.34
N SER A 107 9.84 -6.39 11.08
CA SER A 107 9.43 -6.21 12.48
C SER A 107 7.90 -6.15 12.63
N PHE A 108 7.20 -5.48 11.72
CA PHE A 108 5.74 -5.43 11.73
C PHE A 108 5.11 -6.79 11.43
N LEU A 109 5.56 -7.47 10.38
CA LEU A 109 5.04 -8.79 10.00
C LEU A 109 5.21 -9.81 11.13
N HIS A 110 6.36 -9.78 11.82
CA HIS A 110 6.57 -10.60 13.02
C HIS A 110 5.66 -10.21 14.20
N SER A 111 5.40 -8.92 14.41
CA SER A 111 4.47 -8.45 15.45
C SER A 111 3.05 -8.93 15.19
N GLN A 112 2.58 -8.92 13.94
CA GLN A 112 1.25 -9.39 13.56
C GLN A 112 1.13 -10.92 13.66
N SER A 113 2.19 -11.66 13.28
CA SER A 113 2.23 -13.13 13.40
C SER A 113 2.24 -13.63 14.87
N GLY A 114 2.57 -12.77 15.84
CA GLY A 114 2.58 -13.10 17.26
C GLY A 114 1.23 -12.92 17.97
N GLU A 115 0.31 -12.14 17.39
CA GLU A 115 -1.01 -11.86 18.00
C GLU A 115 -2.04 -12.97 17.72
N GLU A 116 -1.80 -13.86 16.75
CA GLU A 116 -2.69 -14.97 16.35
C GLU A 116 -2.71 -16.18 17.33
N LYS A 117 -2.06 -16.07 18.51
CA LYS A 117 -1.97 -17.17 19.49
C LYS A 117 -2.53 -16.83 20.88
N ARG A 118 -3.52 -15.95 20.98
CA ARG A 118 -4.26 -15.70 22.22
C ARG A 118 -5.76 -15.64 21.96
N GLU A 119 -6.34 -16.78 21.61
CA GLU A 119 -7.74 -17.12 21.89
C GLU A 119 -7.78 -18.45 22.64
#